data_AF-A0A935JKZ0-F1
#
_entry.id   AF-A0A935JKZ0-F1
#
_cell.length_a   1.000
_cell.length_b   1.000
_cell.length_c   1.000
_cell.angle_alpha   90.00
_cell.angle_beta   90.00
_cell.angle_gamma   90.00
#
_symmetry.space_group_name_H-M   'P 1'
#
loop_
_entity.id
_entity.type
_entity.pdbx_description
1 polymer ?
#
loop_
_entity_poly.entity_id
_entity_poly.type
_entity_poly.pdbx_seq_one_letter_code
_entity_poly.pdbx_strand_id
1 'polypeptide(L)'
;MAGANWLRIKAIHKPTQQRARRGKKLPERLTEEVAAFAVPRPLRLMFQDEARFGRISDVRHCWDKKPHRPMVRAMLTQQYTYAYGAVSPLDG
;
A
#
# COMPACT_ATOMS: atom_id res chain seq x y z
N MET A 1 18.27 44.59 -8.22
CA MET A 1 19.05 43.52 -7.54
C MET A 1 18.64 42.18 -8.14
N ALA A 2 19.63 41.40 -8.56
CA ALA A 2 19.51 40.29 -9.49
C ALA A 2 18.60 39.16 -8.98
N GLY A 3 17.75 38.65 -9.88
CA GLY A 3 16.96 37.44 -9.66
C GLY A 3 17.88 36.24 -9.49
N ALA A 4 17.87 35.66 -8.30
CA ALA A 4 18.61 34.45 -7.99
C ALA A 4 18.01 33.27 -8.75
N ASN A 5 18.83 32.63 -9.58
CA ASN A 5 18.47 31.45 -10.37
C ASN A 5 18.40 30.25 -9.41
N TRP A 6 17.21 29.71 -9.18
CA TRP A 6 17.02 28.56 -8.29
C TRP A 6 17.68 27.33 -8.91
N LEU A 7 18.54 26.65 -8.14
CA LEU A 7 19.15 25.38 -8.53
C LEU A 7 18.04 24.41 -8.95
N ARG A 8 18.02 24.00 -10.23
CA ARG A 8 17.15 22.92 -10.73
C ARG A 8 17.43 21.67 -9.91
N ILE A 9 16.54 21.35 -8.99
CA ILE A 9 16.53 20.07 -8.30
C ILE A 9 16.46 19.00 -9.40
N LYS A 10 17.47 18.14 -9.50
CA LYS A 10 17.38 16.95 -10.35
C LYS A 10 16.28 16.07 -9.74
N ALA A 11 15.08 16.13 -10.30
CA ALA A 11 14.04 15.14 -10.02
C ALA A 11 14.58 13.80 -10.51
N ILE A 12 15.15 13.01 -9.60
CA ILE A 12 15.55 11.64 -9.90
C ILE A 12 14.26 10.88 -10.13
N HIS A 13 13.88 10.71 -11.40
CA HIS A 13 12.78 9.85 -11.78
C HIS A 13 13.18 8.42 -11.39
N LYS A 14 12.68 7.93 -10.25
CA LYS A 14 12.87 6.54 -9.87
C LYS A 14 12.02 5.70 -10.83
N PRO A 15 12.63 4.79 -11.61
CA PRO A 15 11.86 3.93 -12.50
C PRO A 15 10.86 3.13 -11.66
N THR A 16 9.63 2.99 -12.17
CA THR A 16 8.61 2.14 -11.56
C THR A 16 9.17 0.72 -11.47
N GLN A 17 9.44 0.22 -10.26
CA GLN A 17 9.88 -1.15 -10.09
C GLN A 17 8.80 -2.09 -10.64
N GLN A 18 9.16 -2.91 -11.62
CA GLN A 18 8.27 -3.99 -12.06
C GLN A 18 8.08 -4.95 -10.91
N ARG A 19 6.87 -4.98 -10.34
CA ARG A 19 6.52 -5.93 -9.30
C ARG A 19 6.50 -7.33 -9.92
N ALA A 20 7.21 -8.26 -9.29
CA ALA A 20 7.12 -9.66 -9.67
C ALA A 20 5.66 -10.13 -9.65
N ARG A 21 5.23 -10.89 -10.66
CA ARG A 21 3.92 -11.55 -10.68
C ARG A 21 3.76 -12.39 -9.41
N ARG A 22 2.91 -11.94 -8.49
CA ARG A 22 2.48 -12.73 -7.33
C ARG A 22 1.46 -13.77 -7.79
N GLY A 23 1.45 -14.95 -7.15
CA GLY A 23 0.44 -15.98 -7.40
C GLY A 23 0.72 -16.96 -8.55
N LYS A 24 1.97 -17.08 -9.04
CA LYS A 24 2.31 -18.03 -10.13
C LYS A 24 1.93 -19.49 -9.84
N LYS A 25 1.98 -19.90 -8.57
CA LYS A 25 1.66 -21.26 -8.10
C LYS A 25 0.19 -21.45 -7.69
N LEU A 26 -0.64 -20.41 -7.80
CA LEU A 26 -2.06 -20.50 -7.46
C LEU A 26 -2.78 -21.61 -8.26
N PRO A 27 -2.66 -21.72 -9.60
CA PRO A 27 -3.38 -22.74 -10.34
C PRO A 27 -3.02 -24.17 -9.93
N GLU A 28 -1.73 -24.45 -9.70
CA GLU A 28 -1.25 -25.76 -9.22
C GLU A 28 -1.89 -26.12 -7.87
N ARG A 29 -1.93 -25.17 -6.93
CA ARG A 29 -2.57 -25.39 -5.63
C ARG A 29 -4.08 -25.60 -5.73
N LEU A 30 -4.76 -24.87 -6.62
CA LEU A 30 -6.20 -25.07 -6.81
C LEU A 30 -6.50 -26.48 -7.35
N THR A 31 -5.65 -27.01 -8.24
CA THR A 31 -5.80 -28.38 -8.73
C THR A 31 -5.57 -29.43 -7.63
N GLU A 32 -4.58 -29.22 -6.76
CA GLU A 32 -4.32 -30.08 -5.60
C GLU A 32 -5.52 -30.09 -4.63
N GLU A 33 -6.05 -28.93 -4.29
CA GLU A 33 -7.20 -28.79 -3.37
C GLU A 33 -8.49 -29.42 -3.93
N VAL A 34 -8.76 -29.23 -5.24
CA VAL A 34 -9.93 -29.86 -5.88
C VAL A 34 -9.78 -31.39 -5.88
N ALA A 35 -8.57 -31.92 -6.11
CA ALA A 35 -8.29 -33.35 -6.08
C ALA A 35 -8.37 -33.94 -4.65
N ALA A 36 -8.09 -33.14 -3.61
CA ALA A 36 -8.18 -33.56 -2.22
C ALA A 36 -9.63 -33.75 -1.73
N PHE A 37 -10.63 -33.26 -2.47
CA PHE A 37 -12.02 -33.44 -2.08
C PHE A 37 -12.47 -34.91 -2.25
N ALA A 38 -12.86 -35.53 -1.13
CA ALA A 38 -13.40 -36.90 -1.13
C ALA A 38 -14.65 -37.10 -2.03
N VAL A 39 -15.37 -36.01 -2.31
CA VAL A 39 -16.54 -35.98 -3.20
C VAL A 39 -16.42 -34.72 -4.07
N PRO A 40 -16.66 -34.83 -5.40
CA PRO A 40 -16.67 -33.68 -6.29
C PRO A 40 -17.64 -32.60 -5.82
N ARG A 41 -17.13 -31.39 -5.61
CA ARG A 41 -17.91 -30.23 -5.15
C ARG A 41 -17.36 -28.96 -5.79
N PRO A 42 -18.20 -27.93 -6.02
CA PRO A 42 -17.74 -26.67 -6.57
C PRO A 42 -16.79 -25.95 -5.60
N LEU A 43 -15.68 -25.41 -6.13
CA LEU A 43 -14.74 -24.57 -5.39
C LEU A 43 -15.06 -23.10 -5.65
N ARG A 44 -15.24 -22.30 -4.59
CA ARG A 44 -15.37 -20.84 -4.68
C ARG A 44 -14.07 -20.20 -4.22
N LEU A 45 -13.39 -19.52 -5.14
CA LEU A 45 -12.17 -18.76 -4.84
C LEU A 45 -12.55 -17.37 -4.31
N MET A 46 -12.02 -17.03 -3.13
CA MET A 46 -12.16 -15.69 -2.53
C MET A 46 -10.77 -15.12 -2.21
N PHE A 47 -10.61 -13.82 -2.43
CA PHE A 47 -9.41 -13.08 -2.09
C PHE A 47 -9.68 -12.25 -0.84
N GLN A 48 -8.93 -12.51 0.23
CA GLN A 48 -9.02 -11.76 1.47
C GLN A 48 -7.98 -10.64 1.49
N ASP A 49 -8.37 -9.47 1.99
CA ASP A 49 -7.47 -8.38 2.33
C ASP A 49 -7.81 -7.78 3.70
N GLU A 50 -6.80 -7.19 4.32
CA GLU A 50 -6.89 -6.49 5.59
C GLU A 50 -6.55 -5.02 5.37
N ALA A 51 -7.48 -4.14 5.74
CA ALA A 51 -7.27 -2.70 5.68
C ALA A 51 -7.23 -2.12 7.09
N ARG A 52 -6.20 -1.31 7.36
CA ARG A 52 -6.06 -0.56 8.61
C ARG A 52 -6.47 0.89 8.37
N PHE A 53 -7.60 1.29 8.93
CA PHE A 53 -8.10 2.66 8.87
C PHE A 53 -7.83 3.36 10.18
N GLY A 54 -7.18 4.52 10.15
CA GLY A 54 -6.85 5.21 11.39
C GLY A 54 -6.08 6.48 11.14
N ARG A 55 -5.88 7.24 12.21
CA ARG A 55 -5.20 8.53 12.13
C ARG A 55 -3.69 8.30 12.11
N ILE A 56 -3.06 8.53 10.96
CA ILE A 56 -1.60 8.56 10.84
C ILE A 56 -1.19 10.02 10.79
N SER A 57 -0.57 10.51 11.86
CA SER A 57 0.07 11.83 11.88
C SER A 57 1.43 11.73 11.18
N ASP A 58 1.56 12.35 10.01
CA ASP A 58 2.83 12.44 9.31
C ASP A 58 3.35 13.87 9.36
N VAL A 59 4.53 14.07 9.96
CA VAL A 59 5.16 15.39 10.04
C VAL A 59 6.00 15.60 8.80
N ARG A 60 5.63 16.62 8.02
CA ARG A 60 6.32 16.96 6.77
C ARG A 60 7.24 18.15 6.97
N HIS A 61 8.36 18.13 6.25
CA HIS A 61 9.24 19.28 6.15
C HIS A 61 8.57 20.39 5.34
N CYS A 62 8.61 21.61 5.86
CA CYS A 62 8.22 22.83 5.15
C CYS A 62 9.41 23.81 5.06
N TRP A 63 9.35 24.69 4.07
CA TRP A 63 10.29 25.78 3.92
C TRP A 63 9.96 26.93 4.89
N ASP A 64 10.98 27.53 5.48
CA ASP A 64 10.86 28.71 6.34
C ASP A 64 12.10 29.62 6.17
N LYS A 65 11.99 30.89 6.56
CA LYS A 65 13.06 31.88 6.42
C LYS A 65 14.10 31.71 7.54
N LYS A 66 15.38 31.69 7.18
CA LYS A 66 16.50 31.70 8.14
C LYS A 66 16.38 32.91 9.09
N PRO A 67 16.61 32.76 10.42
CA PRO A 67 17.12 31.60 11.14
C PRO A 67 16.04 30.64 11.71
N HIS A 68 14.78 30.80 11.31
CA HIS A 68 13.68 30.07 11.93
C HIS A 68 13.64 28.61 11.47
N ARG A 69 13.48 27.70 12.44
CA ARG A 69 13.21 26.29 12.21
C ARG A 69 11.77 26.01 12.63
N PRO A 70 10.87 25.65 11.72
CA PRO A 70 9.50 25.32 12.07
C PRO A 70 9.51 24.04 12.92
N MET A 71 9.00 24.17 14.15
CA MET A 71 8.84 23.08 15.11
C MET A 71 7.35 22.86 15.33
N VAL A 72 6.89 21.63 15.07
CA VAL A 72 5.51 21.22 15.35
C VAL A 72 5.53 20.02 16.29
N ARG A 73 4.57 19.97 17.21
CA ARG A 73 4.36 18.78 18.05
C ARG A 73 3.79 17.66 17.17
N ALA A 74 4.56 16.59 17.02
CA ALA A 74 4.07 15.36 16.41
C ALA A 74 3.22 14.61 17.46
N MET A 75 1.90 14.60 17.29
CA MET A 75 1.04 13.79 18.17
C MET A 75 0.88 12.40 17.56
N LEU A 76 1.63 11.44 18.09
CA LEU A 76 1.62 10.05 17.62
C LEU A 76 0.41 9.29 18.20
N THR A 77 -0.78 9.57 17.68
CA THR A 77 -2.01 8.85 18.09
C THR A 77 -2.26 7.66 17.18
N GLN A 78 -1.92 6.47 17.66
CA GLN A 78 -2.10 5.21 16.94
C GLN A 78 -3.50 4.61 17.17
N GLN A 79 -4.54 5.32 16.75
CA GLN A 79 -5.91 4.81 16.75
C GLN A 79 -6.23 4.21 15.39
N TYR A 80 -6.54 2.93 15.37
CA TYR A 80 -6.84 2.19 14.15
C TYR A 80 -8.02 1.26 14.33
N THR A 81 -8.83 1.17 13.29
CA THR A 81 -9.89 0.20 13.09
C THR A 81 -9.43 -0.74 11.97
N TYR A 82 -9.56 -2.03 12.22
CA TYR A 82 -9.27 -3.06 11.24
C TYR A 82 -10.55 -3.40 10.49
N ALA A 83 -10.44 -3.49 9.16
CA ALA A 83 -11.49 -4.02 8.31
C ALA A 83 -10.93 -5.23 7.55
N TYR A 84 -11.70 -6.31 7.57
CA TYR A 84 -11.40 -7.53 6.83
C TYR A 84 -12.46 -7.68 5.74
N GLY A 85 -12.01 -7.88 4.50
CA GLY A 85 -12.90 -8.11 3.36
C GLY A 85 -12.43 -9.32 2.57
N ALA A 86 -13.39 -10.10 2.06
CA ALA A 86 -13.11 -11.16 1.12
C ALA A 86 -14.03 -11.03 -0.09
N VAL A 87 -13.46 -11.05 -1.29
CA VAL A 87 -14.21 -10.86 -2.55
C VAL A 87 -13.96 -12.04 -3.47
N SER A 88 -15.02 -12.53 -4.12
CA SER A 88 -14.90 -13.46 -5.23
C SER A 88 -15.03 -12.68 -6.54
N PRO A 89 -14.10 -12.81 -7.49
CA PRO A 89 -14.20 -12.14 -8.79
C PRO A 89 -15.44 -12.53 -9.61
N LEU A 90 -16.07 -13.65 -9.25
CA LEU A 90 -17.27 -14.14 -9.92
C LEU A 90 -18.54 -13.38 -9.51
N ASP A 91 -18.57 -12.82 -8.31
CA ASP A 91 -19.79 -12.27 -7.72
C ASP A 91 -19.86 -10.73 -7.72
N GLY A 92 -18.71 -10.05 -7.85
CA GLY A 92 -18.61 -8.58 -7.84
C GLY A 92 -18.32 -8.01 -6.46
#